data_AF-A0A936ME30-F1
#
_entry.id   AF-A0A936ME30-F1
#
_cell.length_a   1.000
_cell.length_b   1.000
_cell.length_c   1.000
_cell.angle_alpha   90.00
_cell.angle_beta   90.00
_cell.angle_gamma   90.00
#
_symmetry.space_group_name_H-M   'P 1'
#
loop_
_entity.id
_entity.type
_entity.pdbx_description
1 polymer ?
#
loop_
_entity_poly.entity_id
_entity_poly.type
_entity_poly.pdbx_seq_one_letter_code
_entity_poly.pdbx_strand_id
1 'polypeptide(L)'
;MQPKIKVRGKAMNRTALGIVNAYIQLHPSSTLAQLKTAFPDSLYDEVEGGFFNTIRPIGVFQTKAIVDGLPAKNLQQCHFMKDDEILKTSDGTQICVTSSWGKNALDRLIKHVAQFGIIVEEVKEGESFKRGEYEITKLIERNNLISLYIIGGIIFLLILLFLFFGR
;
A
#
# COMPACT_ATOMS: atom_id res chain seq x y z
N MET A 1 -14.37 0.94 -5.70
CA MET A 1 -13.46 2.10 -5.74
C MET A 1 -12.50 1.91 -6.92
N GLN A 2 -12.14 2.97 -7.65
CA GLN A 2 -11.17 2.84 -8.75
C GLN A 2 -9.75 2.58 -8.21
N PRO A 3 -8.95 1.71 -8.84
CA PRO A 3 -7.55 1.51 -8.46
C PRO A 3 -6.74 2.80 -8.58
N LYS A 4 -6.04 3.18 -7.51
CA LYS A 4 -5.17 4.37 -7.43
C LYS A 4 -3.70 4.02 -7.36
N ILE A 5 -3.38 2.85 -6.81
CA ILE A 5 -2.02 2.40 -6.64
C ILE A 5 -1.94 0.89 -6.79
N LYS A 6 -0.88 0.42 -7.42
CA LYS A 6 -0.57 -0.98 -7.61
C LYS A 6 0.65 -1.35 -6.77
N VAL A 7 0.53 -2.43 -6.03
CA VAL A 7 1.61 -3.04 -5.24
C VAL A 7 1.97 -4.37 -5.87
N ARG A 8 3.27 -4.62 -5.99
CA ARG A 8 3.78 -5.88 -6.50
C ARG A 8 4.94 -6.34 -5.63
N GLY A 9 4.77 -7.42 -4.88
CA GLY A 9 5.78 -7.93 -3.97
C GLY A 9 6.42 -9.22 -4.47
N LYS A 10 7.74 -9.35 -4.37
CA LYS A 10 8.48 -10.58 -4.74
C LYS A 10 8.08 -11.81 -3.91
N ALA A 11 7.69 -11.59 -2.65
CA ALA A 11 7.35 -12.63 -1.70
C ALA A 11 6.22 -12.15 -0.78
N MET A 12 5.43 -13.07 -0.23
CA MET A 12 4.25 -12.79 0.60
C MET A 12 4.50 -11.69 1.66
N ASN A 13 5.57 -11.83 2.45
CA ASN A 13 5.87 -10.89 3.54
C ASN A 13 6.22 -9.49 3.02
N ARG A 14 6.86 -9.40 1.85
CA ARG A 14 7.21 -8.11 1.20
C ARG A 14 5.99 -7.45 0.58
N THR A 15 5.05 -8.24 0.08
CA THR A 15 3.75 -7.74 -0.39
C THR A 15 3.02 -7.03 0.76
N ALA A 16 3.00 -7.60 1.97
CA ALA A 16 2.37 -6.95 3.12
C ALA A 16 3.03 -5.61 3.49
N LEU A 17 4.36 -5.54 3.52
CA LEU A 17 5.08 -4.28 3.73
C LEU A 17 4.75 -3.24 2.65
N GLY A 18 4.72 -3.67 1.39
CA GLY A 18 4.38 -2.80 0.26
C GLY A 18 2.94 -2.27 0.31
N ILE A 19 1.99 -3.07 0.79
CA ILE A 19 0.60 -2.66 0.98
C ILE A 19 0.50 -1.51 1.99
N VAL A 20 1.16 -1.62 3.15
CA VAL A 20 1.12 -0.57 4.19
C VAL A 20 1.82 0.70 3.70
N ASN A 21 2.96 0.58 3.01
CA ASN A 21 3.64 1.73 2.41
C ASN A 21 2.74 2.42 1.36
N ALA A 22 2.11 1.65 0.47
CA ALA A 22 1.19 2.18 -0.53
C ALA A 22 0.02 2.94 0.09
N TYR A 23 -0.52 2.46 1.21
CA TYR A 23 -1.55 3.18 1.95
C TYR A 23 -1.05 4.53 2.49
N ILE A 24 0.13 4.57 3.10
CA ILE A 24 0.72 5.83 3.61
C ILE A 24 0.97 6.81 2.46
N GLN A 25 1.39 6.34 1.28
CA GLN A 25 1.56 7.19 0.10
C GLN A 25 0.24 7.76 -0.45
N LEU A 26 -0.86 7.01 -0.34
CA LEU A 26 -2.19 7.49 -0.72
C LEU A 26 -2.81 8.40 0.33
N HIS A 27 -2.44 8.23 1.59
CA HIS A 27 -2.96 8.97 2.74
C HIS A 27 -1.82 9.60 3.56
N PRO A 28 -1.08 10.58 2.99
CA PRO A 28 0.13 11.13 3.62
C PRO A 28 -0.15 11.89 4.93
N SER A 29 -1.39 12.28 5.19
CA SER A 29 -1.83 12.92 6.44
C SER A 29 -2.33 11.93 7.50
N SER A 30 -2.25 10.62 7.26
CA SER A 30 -2.70 9.61 8.23
C SER A 30 -1.79 9.59 9.47
N THR A 31 -2.41 9.68 10.63
CA THR A 31 -1.79 9.50 11.95
C THR A 31 -1.68 8.01 12.30
N LEU A 32 -0.96 7.66 13.37
CA LEU A 32 -0.93 6.29 13.89
C LEU A 32 -2.33 5.75 14.18
N ALA A 33 -3.20 6.55 14.79
CA ALA A 33 -4.55 6.15 15.17
C ALA A 33 -5.40 5.79 13.95
N GLN A 34 -5.38 6.65 12.92
CA GLN A 34 -6.07 6.39 11.66
C GLN A 34 -5.51 5.16 10.95
N LEU A 35 -4.19 4.96 10.99
CA LEU A 35 -3.57 3.77 10.41
C LEU A 35 -3.98 2.48 11.14
N LYS A 36 -4.12 2.50 12.47
CA LYS A 36 -4.65 1.36 13.24
C LYS A 36 -6.13 1.09 12.96
N THR A 37 -6.93 2.13 12.68
CA THR A 37 -8.31 1.94 12.19
C THR A 37 -8.32 1.33 10.79
N ALA A 38 -7.42 1.76 9.91
CA ALA A 38 -7.32 1.26 8.55
C ALA A 38 -6.77 -0.17 8.48
N PHE A 39 -5.90 -0.56 9.41
CA PHE A 39 -5.33 -1.90 9.52
C PHE A 39 -5.51 -2.45 10.93
N PRO A 40 -6.73 -2.91 11.28
CA PRO A 40 -6.96 -3.53 12.57
C PRO A 40 -6.13 -4.80 12.70
N ASP A 41 -5.67 -5.09 13.92
CA ASP A 41 -4.78 -6.22 14.21
C ASP A 41 -5.41 -7.56 13.81
N SER A 42 -6.75 -7.63 13.79
CA SER A 42 -7.52 -8.81 13.38
C SER A 42 -7.31 -9.26 11.94
N LEU A 43 -6.76 -8.40 11.06
CA LEU A 43 -6.36 -8.82 9.72
C LEU A 43 -5.26 -9.90 9.77
N TYR A 44 -4.50 -9.93 10.87
CA TYR A 44 -3.35 -10.81 11.07
C TYR A 44 -3.64 -12.09 11.88
N ASP A 45 -4.79 -12.21 12.55
CA ASP A 45 -5.03 -13.20 13.63
C ASP A 45 -4.87 -14.70 13.29
N GLU A 46 -4.84 -15.10 12.02
CA GLU A 46 -4.77 -16.52 11.61
C GLU A 46 -3.46 -16.87 10.90
N VAL A 47 -2.32 -16.76 11.59
CA VAL A 47 -1.10 -17.39 11.08
C VAL A 47 -1.26 -18.91 11.20
N GLU A 48 -1.59 -19.57 10.10
CA GLU A 48 -1.63 -21.04 10.01
C GLU A 48 -0.24 -21.62 10.28
N GLY A 49 -0.17 -22.60 11.19
CA GLY A 49 1.05 -23.27 11.61
C GLY A 49 1.49 -22.81 13.01
N GLY A 50 1.22 -23.66 14.00
CA GLY A 50 1.42 -23.42 15.45
C GLY A 50 2.87 -23.17 15.92
N PHE A 51 3.78 -22.78 15.03
CA PHE A 51 5.14 -22.37 15.38
C PHE A 51 5.18 -21.03 16.14
N PHE A 52 4.13 -20.21 16.01
CA PHE A 52 4.00 -18.90 16.67
C PHE A 52 3.02 -18.88 17.86
N ASN A 53 2.61 -20.03 18.40
CA ASN A 53 1.72 -20.06 19.58
C ASN A 53 2.30 -19.35 20.81
N THR A 54 3.61 -19.12 20.85
CA THR A 54 4.30 -18.41 21.93
C THR A 54 4.42 -16.90 21.66
N ILE A 55 4.21 -16.43 20.42
CA ILE A 55 4.51 -15.06 20.01
C ILE A 55 3.44 -14.65 19.01
N ARG A 56 2.27 -14.22 19.51
CA ARG A 56 1.30 -13.52 18.67
C ARG A 56 1.97 -12.28 18.14
N PRO A 57 2.20 -12.15 16.83
CA PRO A 57 2.59 -10.87 16.27
C PRO A 57 1.42 -9.94 16.54
N ILE A 58 1.75 -8.74 16.96
CA ILE A 58 0.82 -7.80 17.60
C ILE A 58 0.03 -7.09 16.49
N GLY A 59 -0.54 -7.82 15.53
CA GLY A 59 -1.25 -7.30 14.37
C GLY A 59 -0.42 -7.08 13.11
N VAL A 60 -0.94 -6.23 12.21
CA VAL A 60 -0.33 -5.91 10.90
C VAL A 60 1.00 -5.18 11.05
N PHE A 61 1.09 -4.27 12.02
CA PHE A 61 2.28 -3.49 12.34
C PHE A 61 2.27 -3.05 13.81
N GLN A 62 3.43 -2.64 14.31
CA GLN A 62 3.60 -2.01 15.62
C GLN A 62 4.50 -0.78 15.57
N THR A 63 4.43 0.07 16.60
CA THR A 63 5.37 1.18 16.72
C THR A 63 6.78 0.64 16.97
N LYS A 64 7.80 1.35 16.45
CA LYS A 64 9.19 0.95 16.63
C LYS A 64 9.56 0.79 18.11
N ALA A 65 9.05 1.68 18.97
CA ALA A 65 9.26 1.62 20.43
C ALA A 65 8.76 0.31 21.05
N ILE A 66 7.60 -0.20 20.61
CA ILE A 66 7.08 -1.50 21.05
C ILE A 66 7.99 -2.62 20.56
N VAL A 67 8.39 -2.58 19.29
CA VAL A 67 9.24 -3.62 18.68
C VAL A 67 10.63 -3.69 19.31
N ASP A 68 11.26 -2.54 19.56
CA ASP A 68 12.56 -2.43 20.25
C ASP A 68 12.51 -3.00 21.68
N GLY A 69 11.34 -2.95 22.34
CA GLY A 69 11.14 -3.47 23.69
C GLY A 69 10.85 -4.97 23.78
N LEU A 70 10.63 -5.68 22.66
CA LEU A 70 10.32 -7.12 22.66
C LEU A 70 11.45 -8.00 23.22
N PRO A 71 12.73 -7.80 22.85
CA PRO A 71 13.83 -8.64 23.35
C PRO A 71 13.96 -8.61 24.88
N ALA A 72 13.75 -7.43 25.49
CA ALA A 72 13.79 -7.28 26.95
C ALA A 72 12.69 -8.08 27.68
N LYS A 73 11.65 -8.48 26.96
CA LYS A 73 10.54 -9.33 27.45
C LYS A 73 10.69 -10.80 27.04
N ASN A 74 11.85 -11.19 26.48
CA ASN A 74 12.08 -12.50 25.87
C ASN A 74 11.07 -12.84 24.75
N LEU A 75 10.60 -11.82 24.02
CA LEU A 75 9.71 -11.97 22.87
C LEU A 75 10.50 -11.77 21.56
N GLN A 76 10.15 -12.56 20.54
CA GLN A 76 10.78 -12.50 19.23
C GLN A 76 10.32 -11.26 18.46
N GLN A 77 11.28 -10.62 17.79
CA GLN A 77 11.02 -9.54 16.86
C GLN A 77 10.68 -10.12 15.47
N CYS A 78 9.39 -10.22 15.17
CA CYS A 78 8.88 -10.67 13.87
C CYS A 78 8.45 -9.50 12.98
N HIS A 79 9.28 -8.45 12.86
CA HIS A 79 8.97 -7.24 12.08
C HIS A 79 10.13 -6.86 11.16
N PHE A 80 9.83 -6.13 10.09
CA PHE A 80 10.84 -5.48 9.26
C PHE A 80 11.47 -4.30 10.01
N MET A 81 12.81 -4.27 10.09
CA MET A 81 13.56 -3.39 10.98
C MET A 81 14.74 -2.69 10.30
N LYS A 82 14.97 -2.90 9.00
CA LYS A 82 15.98 -2.13 8.29
C LYS A 82 15.49 -0.70 8.07
N ASP A 83 16.42 0.24 7.96
CA ASP A 83 16.10 1.67 7.86
C ASP A 83 15.18 2.01 6.68
N ASP A 84 15.30 1.28 5.56
CA ASP A 84 14.47 1.42 4.36
C ASP A 84 13.11 0.71 4.44
N GLU A 85 12.88 -0.06 5.50
CA GLU A 85 11.66 -0.83 5.74
C GLU A 85 10.78 -0.25 6.86
N ILE A 86 11.34 0.64 7.68
CA ILE A 86 10.61 1.34 8.74
C ILE A 86 9.78 2.46 8.10
N LEU A 87 8.46 2.39 8.30
CA LEU A 87 7.55 3.38 7.76
C LEU A 87 7.30 4.49 8.79
N LYS A 88 6.93 5.67 8.32
CA LYS A 88 6.65 6.84 9.16
C LYS A 88 5.25 7.38 8.86
N THR A 89 4.48 7.62 9.90
CA THR A 89 3.16 8.27 9.81
C THR A 89 3.29 9.79 9.85
N SER A 90 2.21 10.52 9.56
CA SER A 90 2.23 11.99 9.46
C SER A 90 2.59 12.68 10.77
N ASP A 91 2.24 12.09 11.92
CA ASP A 91 2.56 12.58 13.27
C ASP A 91 4.02 12.30 13.67
N GLY A 92 4.80 11.67 12.78
CA GLY A 92 6.20 11.36 12.98
C GLY A 92 6.46 10.00 13.61
N THR A 93 5.44 9.24 13.98
CA THR A 93 5.60 7.92 14.58
C THR A 93 6.18 6.93 13.58
N GLN A 94 7.26 6.25 13.98
CA GLN A 94 7.85 5.14 13.24
C GLN A 94 7.12 3.83 13.55
N ILE A 95 6.83 3.07 12.50
CA ILE A 95 6.16 1.77 12.59
C ILE A 95 6.94 0.70 11.84
N CYS A 96 6.80 -0.54 12.30
CA CYS A 96 7.43 -1.71 11.74
C CYS A 96 6.34 -2.72 11.38
N VAL A 97 6.28 -3.12 10.11
CA VAL A 97 5.29 -4.10 9.61
C VAL A 97 5.74 -5.51 9.98
N THR A 98 4.78 -6.37 10.34
CA THR A 98 5.04 -7.78 10.65
C THR A 98 5.68 -8.49 9.45
N SER A 99 6.75 -9.25 9.68
CA SER A 99 7.59 -9.86 8.63
C SER A 99 7.31 -11.34 8.38
N SER A 100 6.25 -11.88 8.99
CA SER A 100 5.80 -13.26 8.83
C SER A 100 4.34 -13.25 8.42
N TRP A 101 3.97 -13.80 7.27
CA TRP A 101 2.59 -13.84 6.81
C TRP A 101 2.25 -15.22 6.28
N GLY A 102 1.16 -15.80 6.77
CA GLY A 102 0.51 -16.95 6.15
C GLY A 102 -0.32 -16.50 4.93
N LYS A 103 -0.58 -17.43 4.01
CA LYS A 103 -1.35 -17.17 2.78
C LYS A 103 -2.72 -16.56 3.10
N ASN A 104 -3.47 -17.14 4.02
CA ASN A 104 -4.83 -16.70 4.35
C ASN A 104 -4.84 -15.29 4.97
N ALA A 105 -3.89 -14.98 5.85
CA ALA A 105 -3.74 -13.64 6.42
C ALA A 105 -3.39 -12.59 5.34
N LEU A 106 -2.50 -12.93 4.41
CA LEU A 106 -2.18 -12.05 3.30
C LEU A 106 -3.37 -11.85 2.37
N ASP A 107 -4.10 -12.91 2.02
CA ASP A 107 -5.30 -12.83 1.17
C ASP A 107 -6.38 -11.93 1.81
N ARG A 108 -6.56 -12.00 3.13
CA ARG A 108 -7.45 -11.07 3.87
C ARG A 108 -6.95 -9.63 3.78
N LEU A 109 -5.66 -9.39 3.98
CA LEU A 109 -5.07 -8.07 3.85
C LEU A 109 -5.32 -7.50 2.44
N ILE A 110 -5.05 -8.30 1.40
CA ILE A 110 -5.24 -7.91 -0.01
C ILE A 110 -6.71 -7.52 -0.26
N LYS A 111 -7.66 -8.37 0.16
CA LYS A 111 -9.10 -8.09 0.01
C LYS A 111 -9.51 -6.81 0.76
N HIS A 112 -9.00 -6.63 1.96
CA HIS A 112 -9.29 -5.46 2.80
C HIS A 112 -8.81 -4.16 2.13
N VAL A 113 -7.58 -4.12 1.60
CA VAL A 113 -7.03 -2.87 1.08
C VAL A 113 -7.56 -2.43 -0.28
N ALA A 114 -8.28 -3.30 -0.99
CA ALA A 114 -8.98 -2.95 -2.22
C ALA A 114 -9.95 -1.77 -2.02
N GLN A 115 -10.52 -1.64 -0.81
CA GLN A 115 -11.42 -0.53 -0.46
C GLN A 115 -10.71 0.83 -0.42
N PHE A 116 -9.38 0.86 -0.34
CA PHE A 116 -8.57 2.09 -0.37
C PHE A 116 -8.01 2.37 -1.78
N GLY A 117 -8.41 1.59 -2.80
CA GLY A 117 -7.90 1.71 -4.16
C GLY A 117 -6.50 1.14 -4.33
N ILE A 118 -6.06 0.25 -3.43
CA ILE A 118 -4.80 -0.49 -3.53
C ILE A 118 -5.09 -1.83 -4.22
N ILE A 119 -4.43 -2.08 -5.35
CA ILE A 119 -4.47 -3.38 -6.02
C ILE A 119 -3.14 -4.09 -5.84
N VAL A 120 -3.18 -5.41 -5.70
CA VAL A 120 -1.99 -6.25 -5.54
C VAL A 120 -1.87 -7.15 -6.75
N GLU A 121 -0.74 -7.07 -7.43
CA GLU A 121 -0.45 -7.86 -8.63
C GLU A 121 0.41 -9.07 -8.27
N GLU A 122 0.02 -10.23 -8.79
CA GLU A 122 0.81 -11.45 -8.65
C GLU A 122 2.11 -11.36 -9.47
N VAL A 123 3.17 -11.95 -8.93
CA VAL A 123 4.45 -12.03 -9.65
C VAL A 123 4.35 -13.16 -10.67
N LYS A 124 4.50 -12.80 -11.95
CA LYS A 124 4.69 -13.78 -13.03
C LYS A 124 6.08 -14.42 -12.90
N GLU A 125 6.13 -15.72 -13.18
CA GLU A 125 7.36 -16.50 -13.15
C GLU A 125 8.39 -15.94 -14.16
N GLY A 126 9.66 -15.81 -13.75
CA GLY A 126 10.76 -15.34 -14.61
C GLY A 126 11.19 -13.87 -14.45
N GLU A 127 10.54 -13.08 -13.61
CA GLU A 127 10.90 -11.68 -13.41
C GLU A 127 11.94 -11.45 -12.30
N SER A 128 12.99 -10.70 -12.62
CA SER A 128 14.12 -10.44 -11.73
C SER A 128 13.89 -9.21 -10.86
N PHE A 129 13.48 -9.40 -9.61
CA PHE A 129 13.51 -8.38 -8.57
C PHE A 129 14.86 -8.38 -7.84
N LYS A 130 15.37 -7.20 -7.47
CA LYS A 130 16.41 -7.11 -6.44
C LYS A 130 15.92 -7.75 -5.13
N ARG A 131 16.83 -8.36 -4.38
CA ARG A 131 16.48 -9.17 -3.19
C ARG A 131 15.93 -8.26 -2.08
N GLY A 132 14.65 -8.46 -1.72
CA GLY A 132 14.01 -7.77 -0.59
C GLY A 132 13.00 -6.68 -0.99
N GLU A 133 12.77 -6.46 -2.28
CA GLU A 133 11.99 -5.32 -2.74
C GLU A 133 10.52 -5.69 -3.07
N TYR A 134 9.66 -4.68 -2.96
CA TYR A 134 8.33 -4.60 -3.56
C TYR A 134 8.30 -3.33 -4.42
N GLU A 135 7.44 -3.31 -5.43
CA GLU A 135 7.24 -2.17 -6.31
C GLU A 135 5.89 -1.54 -6.06
N ILE A 136 5.85 -0.20 -6.12
CA ILE A 136 4.65 0.60 -6.01
C ILE A 136 4.52 1.43 -7.28
N THR A 137 3.40 1.29 -7.98
CA THR A 137 3.09 2.09 -9.16
C THR A 137 1.82 2.89 -8.92
N LYS A 138 1.92 4.23 -8.96
CA LYS A 138 0.74 5.10 -8.93
C LYS A 138 0.01 4.99 -10.26
N LEU A 139 -1.28 4.69 -10.19
CA LEU A 139 -2.15 4.62 -11.36
C LEU A 139 -2.69 6.04 -11.55
N ILE A 140 -2.09 6.78 -12.48
CA ILE A 140 -2.55 8.12 -12.83
C ILE A 140 -3.98 7.99 -13.35
N GLU A 141 -4.96 8.54 -12.65
CA GLU A 141 -6.24 8.88 -13.27
C GLU A 141 -5.91 9.84 -14.41
N ARG A 142 -5.95 9.32 -15.64
CA ARG A 142 -5.62 10.06 -16.85
C ARG A 142 -6.71 11.10 -17.05
N ASN A 143 -6.59 12.22 -16.34
CA ASN A 143 -7.56 13.29 -16.37
C ASN A 143 -7.70 13.81 -17.80
N ASN A 144 -8.96 13.95 -18.21
CA ASN A 144 -9.51 14.40 -19.48
C ASN A 144 -9.08 15.82 -19.94
N LEU A 145 -7.92 16.32 -19.54
CA LEU A 145 -7.41 17.62 -20.01
C LEU A 145 -7.23 17.62 -21.52
N ILE A 146 -6.75 16.50 -22.10
CA ILE A 146 -6.66 16.34 -23.55
C ILE A 146 -8.05 16.42 -24.20
N SER A 147 -9.08 15.80 -23.62
CA SER A 147 -10.44 15.89 -24.19
C SER A 147 -11.01 17.31 -24.08
N LEU A 148 -10.71 18.04 -22.99
CA LEU A 148 -11.17 19.42 -22.80
C LEU A 148 -10.50 20.38 -23.81
N TYR A 149 -9.20 20.20 -24.08
CA TYR A 149 -8.50 20.96 -25.12
C TYR A 149 -8.97 20.61 -26.52
N ILE A 150 -9.26 19.34 -26.80
CA ILE A 150 -9.82 18.92 -28.10
C ILE A 150 -11.23 19.51 -28.30
N ILE A 151 -12.11 19.42 -27.30
CA ILE A 151 -13.46 19.98 -27.38
C ILE A 151 -13.41 21.52 -27.51
N GLY A 152 -12.58 22.18 -26.71
CA GLY A 152 -12.38 23.63 -26.80
C GLY A 152 -11.82 24.08 -28.15
N GLY A 153 -10.86 23.32 -28.70
CA GLY A 153 -10.31 23.57 -30.04
C GLY A 153 -11.32 23.38 -31.17
N ILE A 154 -12.17 22.35 -31.09
CA ILE A 154 -13.25 22.11 -32.07
C ILE A 154 -14.28 23.25 -32.04
N ILE A 155 -14.70 23.68 -30.84
CA ILE A 155 -15.65 24.79 -30.68
C ILE A 155 -15.06 26.10 -31.25
N PHE A 156 -13.79 26.39 -30.96
CA PHE A 156 -13.11 27.57 -31.50
C PHE A 156 -13.01 27.55 -33.04
N LEU A 157 -12.71 26.38 -33.62
CA LEU A 157 -12.64 26.22 -35.08
C LEU A 157 -14.02 26.41 -35.74
N LEU A 158 -15.09 25.89 -35.13
CA LEU A 158 -16.46 26.06 -35.62
C LEU A 158 -16.91 27.53 -35.58
N ILE A 159 -16.52 28.28 -34.53
CA ILE A 159 -16.78 29.72 -34.45
C ILE A 159 -16.04 30.48 -35.55
N LEU A 160 -14.77 30.15 -35.80
CA LEU A 160 -13.97 30.73 -36.89
C LEU A 160 -14.59 30.46 -38.26
N LEU A 161 -15.00 29.22 -38.52
CA LEU A 161 -15.64 28.85 -39.79
C LEU A 161 -16.97 29.59 -39.99
N PHE A 162 -17.78 29.73 -38.95
CA PHE A 162 -19.03 30.49 -39.00
C PHE A 162 -18.79 31.98 -39.31
N LEU A 163 -17.77 32.59 -38.71
CA LEU A 163 -17.42 34.00 -38.94
C LEU A 163 -16.86 34.28 -40.34
N PHE A 164 -16.10 33.35 -40.92
CA PHE A 164 -15.45 33.53 -42.22
C PHE A 164 -16.31 33.11 -43.42
N PHE A 165 -17.21 32.12 -43.25
CA PHE A 165 -17.99 31.54 -44.36
C PHE A 165 -19.51 31.72 -44.22
N GLY A 166 -20.01 32.28 -43.11
CA GLY A 166 -21.44 32.48 -42.87
C GLY A 166 -22.03 33.78 -43.43
N ARG A 167 -21.39 34.40 -44.44
CA ARG A 167 -21.80 35.69 -45.00
C ARG A 167 -22.13 35.58 -46.49
#